data_AF-A0A2A5CVV3-F1
#
_entry.id   AF-A0A2A5CVV3-F1
#
_cell.length_a   1.000
_cell.length_b   1.000
_cell.length_c   1.000
_cell.angle_alpha   90.00
_cell.angle_beta   90.00
_cell.angle_gamma   90.00
#
_symmetry.space_group_name_H-M   'P 1'
#
loop_
_entity.id
_entity.type
_entity.pdbx_description
1 polymer ?
#
loop_
_entity_poly.entity_id
_entity_poly.type
_entity_poly.pdbx_seq_one_letter_code
_entity_poly.pdbx_strand_id
1 'polypeptide(L)'
;MNNSAFIKLTLVLFSVVIVSQSLSAKMYRYKNDKGETIVSSVLPPKYSQDGYEVLSDDGVHVIETVAPRKTKAQLLEDAKNKARLEEEARLRREQEQLDTILKNSYTDISDIERARDNELLGRDRSIMLLKQNIRRLTRLLEDTQRRAARDERLGREISKKLLGEIERFKMRIAEEGKEVLKVEIQKSNISERYASSIIRFSELKAAEQLRRYRPGDLASNDSNAVIYQCTSVGRCDRAWNASLMYASEHSTTELAWANEVTIMMRKPRQVDDISIMVTRINNQNGKDSSIVMEVRCNKSQEGEDFCNSETTRSIEKGFIAYLN
;
A
#
# COMPACT_ATOMS: atom_id res chain seq x y z
N MET A 1 45.83 -94.51 -30.68
CA MET A 1 44.63 -94.25 -31.53
C MET A 1 44.62 -92.75 -31.78
N ASN A 2 45.49 -92.19 -32.63
CA ASN A 2 45.57 -92.18 -34.10
C ASN A 2 44.37 -91.57 -34.86
N ASN A 3 44.74 -90.53 -35.62
CA ASN A 3 44.20 -89.92 -36.85
C ASN A 3 43.30 -88.68 -36.66
N SER A 4 43.73 -87.44 -36.97
CA SER A 4 44.21 -86.86 -38.27
C SER A 4 43.11 -86.89 -39.34
N ALA A 5 42.81 -85.89 -40.17
CA ALA A 5 43.29 -84.53 -40.47
C ALA A 5 42.36 -84.00 -41.59
N PHE A 6 42.35 -82.69 -41.90
CA PHE A 6 42.72 -82.18 -43.25
C PHE A 6 42.34 -80.70 -43.55
N ILE A 7 43.35 -79.96 -44.07
CA ILE A 7 43.37 -78.97 -45.20
C ILE A 7 42.55 -77.67 -45.04
N LYS A 8 43.19 -76.51 -44.73
CA LYS A 8 43.80 -75.47 -45.62
C LYS A 8 42.86 -74.90 -46.70
N LEU A 9 42.70 -73.56 -46.76
CA LEU A 9 43.02 -72.66 -47.90
C LEU A 9 42.24 -71.31 -47.87
N THR A 10 43.00 -70.20 -47.76
CA THR A 10 42.77 -68.77 -48.11
C THR A 10 41.46 -68.28 -48.76
N LEU A 11 40.91 -67.14 -48.29
CA LEU A 11 40.68 -65.93 -49.13
C LEU A 11 40.33 -64.64 -48.33
N VAL A 12 40.79 -63.52 -48.86
CA VAL A 12 40.71 -62.11 -48.39
C VAL A 12 39.29 -61.54 -48.48
N LEU A 13 38.85 -60.76 -47.47
CA LEU A 13 38.01 -59.57 -47.70
C LEU A 13 38.12 -58.57 -46.53
N PHE A 14 38.85 -57.49 -46.77
CA PHE A 14 38.88 -56.30 -45.91
C PHE A 14 37.63 -55.47 -46.21
N SER A 15 36.57 -55.63 -45.42
CA SER A 15 35.37 -54.81 -45.51
C SER A 15 35.60 -53.48 -44.78
N VAL A 16 35.92 -52.44 -45.55
CA VAL A 16 35.87 -51.05 -45.09
C VAL A 16 34.41 -50.71 -44.83
N VAL A 17 34.01 -50.64 -43.56
CA VAL A 17 32.72 -50.08 -43.16
C VAL A 17 32.87 -48.56 -43.21
N ILE A 18 32.41 -47.96 -44.30
CA ILE A 18 32.18 -46.52 -44.36
C ILE A 18 30.96 -46.24 -43.48
N VAL A 19 31.21 -45.72 -42.27
CA VAL A 19 30.14 -45.16 -41.44
C VAL A 19 29.67 -43.88 -42.11
N SER A 20 28.60 -43.98 -42.90
CA SER A 20 27.85 -42.82 -43.35
C SER A 20 27.20 -42.16 -42.13
N GLN A 21 27.78 -41.06 -41.65
CA GLN A 21 27.06 -40.18 -40.74
C GLN A 21 25.91 -39.55 -41.53
N SER A 22 24.70 -40.07 -41.34
CA SER A 22 23.50 -39.44 -41.88
C SER A 22 23.37 -38.06 -41.26
N LEU A 23 23.61 -37.02 -42.06
CA LEU A 23 23.31 -35.64 -41.70
C LEU A 23 21.79 -35.56 -41.53
N SER A 24 21.31 -35.60 -40.29
CA SER A 24 19.89 -35.51 -39.94
C SER A 24 19.33 -34.18 -40.46
N ALA A 25 18.50 -34.23 -41.51
CA ALA A 25 17.92 -33.06 -42.12
C ALA A 25 16.71 -32.58 -41.32
N LYS A 26 16.81 -31.41 -40.67
CA LYS A 26 15.67 -30.76 -40.01
C LYS A 26 14.65 -30.33 -41.06
N MET A 27 13.37 -30.62 -40.83
CA MET A 27 12.26 -30.21 -41.70
C MET A 27 11.54 -29.00 -41.10
N TYR A 28 11.05 -28.09 -41.93
CA TYR A 28 10.33 -26.89 -41.51
C TYR A 28 8.92 -26.88 -42.10
N ARG A 29 7.94 -26.50 -41.29
CA ARG A 29 6.54 -26.30 -41.71
C ARG A 29 6.15 -24.84 -41.59
N TYR A 30 5.76 -24.22 -42.70
CA TYR A 30 5.38 -22.81 -42.78
C TYR A 30 4.21 -22.60 -43.76
N LYS A 31 3.59 -21.43 -43.74
CA LYS A 31 2.52 -21.07 -44.70
C LYS A 31 3.08 -20.26 -45.86
N ASN A 32 2.69 -20.59 -47.10
CA ASN A 32 3.07 -19.82 -48.29
C ASN A 32 2.14 -18.62 -48.53
N ASP A 33 2.42 -17.83 -49.57
CA ASP A 33 1.62 -16.63 -49.94
C ASP A 33 0.12 -16.93 -50.20
N LYS A 34 -0.24 -18.18 -50.50
CA LYS A 34 -1.63 -18.64 -50.71
C LYS A 34 -2.28 -19.18 -49.44
N GLY A 35 -1.57 -19.16 -48.30
CA GLY A 35 -2.02 -19.72 -47.02
C GLY A 35 -1.89 -21.24 -46.92
N GLU A 36 -1.28 -21.90 -47.91
CA GLU A 36 -1.08 -23.35 -47.91
C GLU A 36 0.09 -23.72 -46.99
N THR A 37 -0.06 -24.82 -46.25
CA THR A 37 0.99 -25.31 -45.35
C THR A 37 2.00 -26.13 -46.15
N ILE A 38 3.25 -25.69 -46.16
CA ILE A 38 4.36 -26.34 -46.86
C ILE A 38 5.31 -26.94 -45.83
N VAL A 39 5.69 -28.20 -46.03
CA VAL A 39 6.75 -28.88 -45.29
C VAL A 39 7.96 -29.02 -46.21
N SER A 40 9.11 -28.49 -45.81
CA SER A 40 10.32 -28.44 -46.63
C SER A 40 11.57 -28.55 -45.77
N SER A 41 12.62 -29.18 -46.29
CA SER A 41 13.94 -29.23 -45.65
C SER A 41 14.66 -27.87 -45.66
N VAL A 42 14.16 -26.91 -46.44
CA VAL A 42 14.68 -25.54 -46.54
C VAL A 42 13.56 -24.56 -46.25
N LEU A 43 13.80 -23.67 -45.27
CA LEU A 43 12.95 -22.51 -44.99
C LEU A 43 13.41 -21.31 -45.82
N PRO A 44 12.63 -20.84 -46.80
CA PRO A 44 13.00 -19.66 -47.58
C PRO A 44 13.08 -18.42 -46.69
N PRO A 45 14.06 -17.52 -46.90
CA PRO A 45 14.21 -16.31 -46.08
C PRO A 45 12.94 -15.46 -45.99
N LYS A 46 12.11 -15.44 -47.06
CA LYS A 46 10.84 -14.70 -47.12
C LYS A 46 9.85 -15.09 -46.01
N TYR A 47 9.74 -16.38 -45.68
CA TYR A 47 8.76 -16.90 -44.70
C TYR A 47 9.33 -17.04 -43.29
N SER A 48 10.63 -16.76 -43.10
CA SER A 48 11.28 -16.85 -41.78
C SER A 48 10.69 -15.91 -40.74
N GLN A 49 10.00 -14.84 -41.17
CA GLN A 49 9.39 -13.83 -40.30
C GLN A 49 7.89 -14.07 -40.05
N ASP A 50 7.25 -15.02 -40.72
CA ASP A 50 5.80 -15.26 -40.64
C ASP A 50 5.43 -16.35 -39.62
N GLY A 51 6.45 -16.89 -38.94
CA GLY A 51 6.32 -18.01 -38.03
C GLY A 51 6.35 -19.35 -38.75
N TYR A 52 6.98 -20.33 -38.12
CA TYR A 52 7.15 -21.67 -38.69
C TYR A 52 7.38 -22.69 -37.57
N GLU A 53 7.17 -23.96 -37.88
CA GLU A 53 7.45 -25.06 -36.99
C GLU A 53 8.67 -25.82 -37.48
N VAL A 54 9.54 -26.24 -36.56
CA VAL A 54 10.63 -27.19 -36.83
C VAL A 54 10.11 -28.58 -36.49
N LEU A 55 10.20 -29.49 -37.44
CA LEU A 55 9.74 -30.86 -37.31
C LEU A 55 10.92 -31.82 -37.09
N SER A 56 10.60 -33.00 -36.56
CA SER A 56 11.52 -34.15 -36.48
C SER A 56 11.98 -34.61 -37.86
N ASP A 57 13.01 -35.45 -37.85
CA ASP A 57 13.62 -36.07 -39.02
C ASP A 57 12.62 -36.85 -39.90
N ASP A 58 11.59 -37.44 -39.29
CA ASP A 58 10.47 -38.07 -39.98
C ASP A 58 9.43 -37.08 -40.56
N GLY A 59 9.55 -35.79 -40.23
CA GLY A 59 8.65 -34.72 -40.69
C GLY A 59 7.24 -34.75 -40.07
N VAL A 60 7.03 -35.55 -39.02
CA VAL A 60 5.68 -35.74 -38.41
C VAL A 60 5.53 -34.95 -37.11
N HIS A 61 6.53 -34.97 -36.23
CA HIS A 61 6.42 -34.35 -34.91
C HIS A 61 6.97 -32.94 -34.86
N VAL A 62 6.29 -32.02 -34.17
CA VAL A 62 6.80 -30.66 -33.93
C VAL A 62 7.81 -30.70 -32.80
N ILE A 63 9.04 -30.28 -33.09
CA ILE A 63 10.10 -30.11 -32.11
C ILE A 63 10.06 -28.69 -31.53
N GLU A 64 9.82 -27.68 -32.36
CA GLU A 64 9.83 -26.28 -31.96
C GLU A 64 8.82 -25.47 -32.78
N THR A 65 8.12 -24.53 -32.15
CA THR A 65 7.24 -23.59 -32.84
C THR A 65 7.80 -22.18 -32.70
N VAL A 66 8.16 -21.57 -33.82
CA VAL A 66 8.64 -20.19 -33.90
C VAL A 66 7.47 -19.29 -34.29
N ALA A 67 7.13 -18.36 -33.40
CA ALA A 67 6.02 -17.42 -33.64
C ALA A 67 6.34 -16.41 -34.76
N PRO A 68 5.32 -15.89 -35.47
CA PRO A 68 5.48 -14.78 -36.40
C PRO A 68 6.13 -13.58 -35.73
N ARG A 69 6.89 -12.83 -36.52
CA ARG A 69 7.41 -11.52 -36.13
C ARG A 69 6.23 -10.60 -35.84
N LYS A 70 6.24 -10.01 -34.64
CA LYS A 70 5.23 -9.04 -34.23
C LYS A 70 5.15 -7.88 -35.25
N THR A 71 3.93 -7.48 -35.56
CA THR A 71 3.68 -6.28 -36.38
C THR A 71 4.11 -5.02 -35.62
N LYS A 72 4.36 -3.91 -36.33
CA LYS A 72 4.65 -2.61 -35.69
C LYS A 72 3.55 -2.19 -34.70
N ALA A 73 2.29 -2.49 -35.01
CA ALA A 73 1.16 -2.21 -34.13
C ALA A 73 1.20 -3.05 -32.85
N GLN A 74 1.47 -4.36 -32.95
CA GLN A 74 1.63 -5.24 -31.78
C GLN A 74 2.83 -4.86 -30.92
N LEU A 75 3.97 -4.49 -31.53
CA LEU A 75 5.13 -3.99 -30.80
C LEU A 75 4.84 -2.68 -30.05
N LEU A 76 4.07 -1.77 -30.66
CA LEU A 76 3.65 -0.53 -30.01
C LEU A 76 2.69 -0.80 -28.84
N GLU A 77 1.76 -1.73 -29.00
CA GLU A 77 0.81 -2.11 -27.94
C GLU A 77 1.51 -2.82 -26.77
N ASP A 78 2.46 -3.72 -27.06
CA ASP A 78 3.31 -4.33 -26.04
C ASP A 78 4.14 -3.28 -25.29
N ALA A 79 4.70 -2.30 -26.00
CA ALA A 79 5.45 -1.22 -25.39
C ALA A 79 4.57 -0.36 -24.48
N LYS A 80 3.33 -0.04 -24.90
CA LYS A 80 2.35 0.68 -24.07
C LYS A 80 1.95 -0.12 -22.83
N ASN A 81 1.65 -1.40 -22.99
CA ASN A 81 1.29 -2.27 -21.86
C ASN A 81 2.45 -2.44 -20.89
N LYS A 82 3.67 -2.60 -21.40
CA LYS A 82 4.88 -2.63 -20.57
C LYS A 82 5.07 -1.32 -19.81
N ALA A 83 4.96 -0.17 -20.47
CA ALA A 83 5.07 1.13 -19.82
C ALA A 83 3.99 1.33 -18.74
N ARG A 84 2.74 0.89 -18.99
CA ARG A 84 1.66 0.92 -17.99
C ARG A 84 1.98 0.04 -16.78
N LEU A 85 2.44 -1.19 -17.00
CA LEU A 85 2.80 -2.11 -15.92
C LEU A 85 3.99 -1.60 -15.10
N GLU A 86 4.99 -0.99 -15.76
CA GLU A 86 6.13 -0.36 -15.11
C GLU A 86 5.70 0.83 -14.25
N GLU A 87 4.79 1.66 -14.76
CA GLU A 87 4.24 2.80 -14.01
C GLU A 87 3.39 2.33 -12.81
N GLU A 88 2.52 1.34 -13.00
CA GLU A 88 1.75 0.74 -11.91
C GLU A 88 2.68 0.11 -10.85
N ALA A 89 3.78 -0.53 -11.28
CA ALA A 89 4.77 -1.08 -10.37
C ALA A 89 5.53 0.02 -9.61
N ARG A 90 5.86 1.15 -10.27
CA ARG A 90 6.47 2.32 -9.63
C ARG A 90 5.55 2.90 -8.56
N LEU A 91 4.30 3.18 -8.90
CA LEU A 91 3.30 3.71 -7.96
C LEU A 91 3.06 2.77 -6.77
N ARG A 92 3.03 1.45 -7.00
CA ARG A 92 2.94 0.46 -5.92
C ARG A 92 4.14 0.55 -4.97
N ARG A 93 5.36 0.60 -5.51
CA ARG A 93 6.58 0.71 -4.68
C ARG A 93 6.59 2.01 -3.87
N GLU A 94 6.17 3.12 -4.48
CA GLU A 94 6.08 4.41 -3.79
C GLU A 94 5.06 4.33 -2.64
N GLN A 95 3.89 3.73 -2.88
CA GLN A 95 2.89 3.53 -1.83
C GLN A 95 3.41 2.61 -0.71
N GLU A 96 4.10 1.52 -1.04
CA GLU A 96 4.68 0.60 -0.05
C GLU A 96 5.75 1.29 0.82
N GLN A 97 6.55 2.18 0.22
CA GLN A 97 7.51 2.99 0.96
C GLN A 97 6.81 3.95 1.92
N LEU A 98 5.77 4.66 1.45
CA LEU A 98 4.97 5.56 2.29
C LEU A 98 4.27 4.81 3.42
N ASP A 99 3.71 3.64 3.15
CA ASP A 99 3.07 2.78 4.15
C ASP A 99 4.08 2.30 5.19
N THR A 100 5.30 1.94 4.76
CA THR A 100 6.39 1.54 5.66
C THR A 100 6.80 2.70 6.57
N ILE A 101 6.97 3.90 6.01
CA ILE A 101 7.27 5.11 6.79
C ILE A 101 6.15 5.38 7.79
N LEU A 102 4.89 5.31 7.37
CA LEU A 102 3.73 5.56 8.22
C LEU A 102 3.67 4.57 9.39
N LYS A 103 3.88 3.27 9.11
CA LYS A 103 3.90 2.22 10.13
C LYS A 103 5.07 2.33 11.11
N ASN A 104 6.23 2.77 10.63
CA ASN A 104 7.42 2.91 11.46
C ASN A 104 7.39 4.21 12.29
N SER A 105 6.72 5.25 11.80
CA SER A 105 6.63 6.54 12.48
C SER A 105 5.64 6.51 13.65
N TYR A 106 4.63 5.65 13.59
CA TYR A 106 3.52 5.66 14.55
C TYR A 106 3.18 4.26 15.04
N THR A 107 2.99 4.13 16.36
CA THR A 107 2.62 2.84 16.96
C THR A 107 1.10 2.64 16.92
N ASP A 108 0.35 3.71 17.13
CA ASP A 108 -1.11 3.73 17.10
C ASP A 108 -1.67 5.07 16.59
N ILE A 109 -2.99 5.11 16.36
CA ILE A 109 -3.70 6.29 15.84
C ILE A 109 -3.50 7.53 16.74
N SER A 110 -3.40 7.36 18.05
CA SER A 110 -3.21 8.47 18.99
C SER A 110 -1.84 9.14 18.81
N ASP A 111 -0.83 8.43 18.32
CA ASP A 111 0.47 9.02 18.00
C ASP A 111 0.35 9.95 16.79
N ILE A 112 -0.43 9.56 15.80
CA ILE A 112 -0.71 10.35 14.59
C ILE A 112 -1.47 11.64 14.97
N GLU A 113 -2.50 11.53 15.80
CA GLU A 113 -3.26 12.68 16.29
C GLU A 113 -2.39 13.62 17.13
N ARG A 114 -1.53 13.07 18.00
CA ARG A 114 -0.61 13.90 18.79
C ARG A 114 0.39 14.64 17.90
N ALA A 115 0.90 13.99 16.85
CA ALA A 115 1.77 14.64 15.86
C ALA A 115 1.03 15.77 15.13
N ARG A 116 -0.22 15.52 14.70
CA ARG A 116 -1.11 16.55 14.13
C ARG A 116 -1.25 17.74 15.07
N ASP A 117 -1.66 17.49 16.30
CA ASP A 117 -1.98 18.53 17.27
C ASP A 117 -0.73 19.35 17.61
N ASN A 118 0.43 18.70 17.76
CA ASN A 118 1.71 19.39 17.95
C ASN A 118 2.07 20.27 16.75
N GLU A 119 1.87 19.80 15.52
CA GLU A 119 2.14 20.59 14.31
C GLU A 119 1.19 21.80 14.21
N LEU A 120 -0.11 21.59 14.48
CA LEU A 120 -1.12 22.66 14.51
C LEU A 120 -0.83 23.70 15.58
N LEU A 121 -0.45 23.27 16.80
CA LEU A 121 -0.02 24.17 17.87
C LEU A 121 1.19 25.02 17.44
N GLY A 122 2.11 24.46 16.66
CA GLY A 122 3.21 25.21 16.06
C GLY A 122 2.73 26.31 15.12
N ARG A 123 1.72 26.04 14.27
CA ARG A 123 1.11 27.04 13.38
C ARG A 123 0.34 28.11 14.15
N ASP A 124 -0.38 27.72 15.20
CA ASP A 124 -1.10 28.67 16.06
C ASP A 124 -0.16 29.65 16.76
N ARG A 125 1.01 29.18 17.22
CA ARG A 125 2.06 30.06 17.76
C ARG A 125 2.56 31.04 16.71
N SER A 126 2.76 30.62 15.47
CA SER A 126 3.13 31.52 14.37
C SER A 126 2.07 32.58 14.12
N ILE A 127 0.79 32.20 14.05
CA ILE A 127 -0.33 33.15 13.89
C ILE A 127 -0.38 34.14 15.05
N MET A 128 -0.16 33.69 16.29
CA MET A 128 -0.13 34.56 17.47
C MET A 128 0.94 35.63 17.35
N LEU A 129 2.16 35.26 16.92
CA LEU A 129 3.27 36.18 16.71
C LEU A 129 2.97 37.20 15.61
N LEU A 130 2.46 36.75 14.46
CA LEU A 130 2.05 37.62 13.35
C LEU A 130 0.98 38.62 13.81
N LYS A 131 -0.05 38.15 14.53
CA LYS A 131 -1.10 39.02 15.09
C LYS A 131 -0.54 40.03 16.10
N GLN A 132 0.45 39.65 16.91
CA GLN A 132 1.12 40.58 17.81
C GLN A 132 1.93 41.65 17.04
N ASN A 133 2.61 41.25 15.96
CA ASN A 133 3.31 42.19 15.08
C ASN A 133 2.35 43.17 14.42
N ILE A 134 1.22 42.69 13.89
CA ILE A 134 0.16 43.53 13.34
C ILE A 134 -0.29 44.56 14.38
N ARG A 135 -0.65 44.14 15.61
CA ARG A 135 -1.06 45.06 16.68
C ARG A 135 0.01 46.12 17.00
N ARG A 136 1.30 45.74 16.98
CA ARG A 136 2.41 46.68 17.18
C ARG A 136 2.50 47.68 16.03
N LEU A 137 2.44 47.22 14.78
CA LEU A 137 2.49 48.06 13.59
C LEU A 137 1.28 49.01 13.50
N THR A 138 0.08 48.54 13.85
CA THR A 138 -1.14 49.36 13.91
C THR A 138 -0.98 50.51 14.90
N ARG A 139 -0.44 50.27 16.09
CA ARG A 139 -0.17 51.36 17.07
C ARG A 139 0.85 52.37 16.54
N LEU A 140 1.89 51.91 15.85
CA LEU A 140 2.89 52.80 15.22
C LEU A 140 2.27 53.62 14.08
N LEU A 141 1.39 53.01 13.27
CA LEU A 141 0.65 53.69 12.22
C LEU A 141 -0.25 54.78 12.80
N GLU A 142 -1.09 54.44 13.79
CA GLU A 142 -1.98 55.39 14.47
C GLU A 142 -1.21 56.57 15.06
N ASP A 143 -0.09 56.31 15.72
CA ASP A 143 0.74 57.37 16.29
C ASP A 143 1.34 58.30 15.23
N THR A 144 1.80 57.72 14.12
CA THR A 144 2.36 58.45 12.97
C THR A 144 1.29 59.28 12.27
N GLN A 145 0.08 58.75 12.10
CA GLN A 145 -1.07 59.47 11.57
C GLN A 145 -1.50 60.62 12.49
N ARG A 146 -1.46 60.43 13.82
CA ARG A 146 -1.73 61.52 14.78
C ARG A 146 -0.71 62.66 14.68
N ARG A 147 0.56 62.36 14.42
CA ARG A 147 1.58 63.40 14.14
C ARG A 147 1.25 64.14 12.85
N ALA A 148 0.96 63.43 11.77
CA ALA A 148 0.63 64.02 10.47
C ALA A 148 -0.60 64.94 10.57
N ALA A 149 -1.67 64.48 11.21
CA ALA A 149 -2.89 65.26 11.41
C ALA A 149 -2.66 66.52 12.27
N ARG A 150 -1.69 66.49 13.21
CA ARG A 150 -1.32 67.66 14.00
C ARG A 150 -0.63 68.71 13.14
N ASP A 151 0.28 68.30 12.26
CA ASP A 151 0.96 69.22 11.33
C ASP A 151 -0.04 69.86 10.36
N GLU A 152 -0.96 69.06 9.81
CA GLU A 152 -2.05 69.52 8.94
C GLU A 152 -2.95 70.56 9.63
N ARG A 153 -3.37 70.30 10.88
CA ARG A 153 -4.18 71.24 11.69
C ARG A 153 -3.45 72.54 12.01
N LEU A 154 -2.13 72.51 12.08
CA LEU A 154 -1.29 73.69 12.30
C LEU A 154 -0.94 74.41 10.99
N GLY A 155 -1.52 73.99 9.85
CA GLY A 155 -1.25 74.55 8.53
C GLY A 155 0.16 74.25 8.01
N ARG A 156 0.86 73.27 8.59
CA ARG A 156 2.21 72.87 8.18
C ARG A 156 2.12 71.77 7.11
N GLU A 157 3.04 71.83 6.16
CA GLU A 157 3.18 70.76 5.16
C GLU A 157 3.68 69.47 5.84
N ILE A 158 3.00 68.36 5.56
CA ILE A 158 3.38 67.05 6.09
C ILE A 158 4.65 66.59 5.38
N SER A 159 5.70 66.28 6.15
CA SER A 159 6.97 65.84 5.56
C SER A 159 6.81 64.54 4.73
N LYS A 160 7.50 64.46 3.59
CA LYS A 160 7.55 63.25 2.75
C LYS A 160 8.02 62.01 3.52
N LYS A 161 8.90 62.20 4.50
CA LYS A 161 9.37 61.12 5.39
C LYS A 161 8.21 60.52 6.18
N LEU A 162 7.35 61.36 6.75
CA LEU A 162 6.20 60.93 7.56
C LEU A 162 5.15 60.21 6.71
N LEU A 163 4.84 60.72 5.52
CA LEU A 163 3.96 60.03 4.56
C LEU A 163 4.53 58.66 4.17
N GLY A 164 5.84 58.59 3.90
CA GLY A 164 6.53 57.33 3.61
C GLY A 164 6.50 56.34 4.78
N GLU A 165 6.57 56.80 6.03
CA GLU A 165 6.42 55.95 7.23
C GLU A 165 5.02 55.36 7.33
N ILE A 166 3.97 56.17 7.12
CA ILE A 166 2.57 55.73 7.11
C ILE A 166 2.37 54.61 6.07
N GLU A 167 2.82 54.83 4.84
CA GLU A 167 2.66 53.84 3.77
C GLU A 167 3.46 52.56 4.04
N ARG A 168 4.68 52.65 4.59
CA ARG A 168 5.44 51.47 5.00
C ARG A 168 4.72 50.65 6.07
N PHE A 169 4.14 51.30 7.09
CA PHE A 169 3.39 50.56 8.12
C PHE A 169 2.13 49.91 7.55
N LYS A 170 1.37 50.60 6.68
CA LYS A 170 0.20 50.02 6.01
C LYS A 170 0.57 48.79 5.17
N MET A 171 1.61 48.90 4.34
CA MET A 171 2.08 47.77 3.51
C MET A 171 2.47 46.58 4.38
N ARG A 172 3.22 46.82 5.47
CA ARG A 172 3.66 45.74 6.35
C ARG A 172 2.50 45.10 7.12
N ILE A 173 1.51 45.87 7.57
CA ILE A 173 0.29 45.31 8.17
C ILE A 173 -0.44 44.40 7.17
N ALA A 174 -0.56 44.84 5.92
CA ALA A 174 -1.20 44.05 4.88
C ALA A 174 -0.43 42.76 4.56
N GLU A 175 0.91 42.83 4.52
CA GLU A 175 1.79 41.66 4.31
C GLU A 175 1.68 40.64 5.44
N GLU A 176 1.77 41.08 6.69
CA GLU A 176 1.61 40.21 7.87
C GLU A 176 0.20 39.58 7.89
N GLY A 177 -0.82 40.34 7.48
CA GLY A 177 -2.19 39.84 7.33
C GLY A 177 -2.32 38.74 6.27
N LYS A 178 -1.64 38.88 5.12
CA LYS A 178 -1.57 37.82 4.10
C LYS A 178 -0.87 36.57 4.63
N GLU A 179 0.21 36.73 5.40
CA GLU A 179 0.90 35.57 5.97
C GLU A 179 0.04 34.85 7.00
N VAL A 180 -0.76 35.57 7.81
CA VAL A 180 -1.76 34.93 8.70
C VAL A 180 -2.71 34.04 7.90
N LEU A 181 -3.29 34.54 6.81
CA LEU A 181 -4.21 33.77 5.96
C LEU A 181 -3.53 32.52 5.37
N LYS A 182 -2.29 32.66 4.92
CA LYS A 182 -1.51 31.53 4.39
C LYS A 182 -1.26 30.45 5.46
N VAL A 183 -0.95 30.83 6.69
CA VAL A 183 -0.75 29.87 7.79
C VAL A 183 -2.07 29.20 8.19
N GLU A 184 -3.21 29.90 8.14
CA GLU A 184 -4.53 29.29 8.37
C GLU A 184 -4.89 28.26 7.28
N ILE A 185 -4.60 28.54 6.01
CA ILE A 185 -4.76 27.56 4.92
C ILE A 185 -3.88 26.34 5.16
N GLN A 186 -2.62 26.55 5.59
CA GLN A 186 -1.72 25.44 5.91
C GLN A 186 -2.27 24.54 7.02
N LYS A 187 -2.98 25.10 8.03
CA LYS A 187 -3.62 24.30 9.08
C LYS A 187 -4.69 23.36 8.52
N SER A 188 -5.49 23.82 7.55
CA SER A 188 -6.47 22.95 6.87
C SER A 188 -5.77 21.78 6.17
N ASN A 189 -4.75 22.08 5.37
CA ASN A 189 -3.98 21.08 4.63
C ASN A 189 -3.29 20.07 5.57
N ILE A 190 -2.79 20.53 6.72
CA ILE A 190 -2.22 19.66 7.76
C ILE A 190 -3.31 18.72 8.29
N SER A 191 -4.48 19.26 8.62
CA SER A 191 -5.59 18.49 9.19
C SER A 191 -6.08 17.41 8.23
N GLU A 192 -6.24 17.75 6.94
CA GLU A 192 -6.60 16.82 5.87
C GLU A 192 -5.54 15.73 5.66
N ARG A 193 -4.26 16.10 5.61
CA ARG A 193 -3.16 15.13 5.46
C ARG A 193 -3.13 14.12 6.60
N TYR A 194 -3.30 14.57 7.84
CA TYR A 194 -3.33 13.68 8.99
C TYR A 194 -4.60 12.82 9.02
N ALA A 195 -5.76 13.34 8.60
CA ALA A 195 -6.97 12.54 8.47
C ALA A 195 -6.77 11.37 7.48
N SER A 196 -6.20 11.64 6.30
CA SER A 196 -5.84 10.60 5.33
C SER A 196 -4.83 9.60 5.89
N SER A 197 -3.86 10.07 6.69
CA SER A 197 -2.86 9.21 7.33
C SER A 197 -3.50 8.28 8.38
N ILE A 198 -4.48 8.77 9.15
CA ILE A 198 -5.23 7.96 10.13
C ILE A 198 -6.02 6.86 9.40
N ILE A 199 -6.73 7.22 8.33
CA ILE A 199 -7.48 6.25 7.50
C ILE A 199 -6.51 5.19 6.98
N ARG A 200 -5.43 5.59 6.31
CA ARG A 200 -4.46 4.64 5.74
C ARG A 200 -3.82 3.75 6.81
N PHE A 201 -3.43 4.32 7.95
CA PHE A 201 -2.86 3.54 9.05
C PHE A 201 -3.85 2.50 9.58
N SER A 202 -5.13 2.86 9.69
CA SER A 202 -6.18 1.93 10.11
C SER A 202 -6.32 0.75 9.13
N GLU A 203 -6.31 1.01 7.82
CA GLU A 203 -6.34 -0.03 6.78
C GLU A 203 -5.13 -0.95 6.87
N LEU A 204 -3.94 -0.38 7.09
CA LEU A 204 -2.70 -1.17 7.21
C LEU A 204 -2.73 -2.06 8.46
N LYS A 205 -3.28 -1.58 9.58
CA LYS A 205 -3.46 -2.39 10.79
C LYS A 205 -4.50 -3.47 10.60
N ALA A 206 -5.62 -3.16 9.94
CA ALA A 206 -6.64 -4.12 9.56
C ALA A 206 -6.03 -5.24 8.70
N ALA A 207 -5.30 -4.87 7.64
CA ALA A 207 -4.65 -5.82 6.73
C ALA A 207 -3.59 -6.69 7.44
N GLU A 208 -2.84 -6.13 8.39
CA GLU A 208 -1.88 -6.88 9.21
C GLU A 208 -2.58 -7.94 10.08
N GLN A 209 -3.70 -7.58 10.71
CA GLN A 209 -4.51 -8.53 11.47
C GLN A 209 -5.15 -9.60 10.59
N LEU A 210 -5.71 -9.21 9.44
CA LEU A 210 -6.27 -10.16 8.47
C LEU A 210 -5.21 -11.18 8.00
N ARG A 211 -3.95 -10.76 7.85
CA ARG A 211 -2.84 -11.68 7.52
C ARG A 211 -2.52 -12.64 8.67
N ARG A 212 -2.62 -12.17 9.92
CA ARG A 212 -2.38 -13.00 11.12
C ARG A 212 -3.44 -14.10 11.28
N TYR A 213 -4.70 -13.80 10.97
CA TYR A 213 -5.83 -14.71 11.19
C TYR A 213 -6.34 -15.38 9.91
N ARG A 214 -5.45 -15.65 8.95
CA ARG A 214 -5.81 -16.27 7.68
C ARG A 214 -6.39 -17.67 7.93
N PRO A 215 -7.48 -18.09 7.24
CA PRO A 215 -8.04 -19.42 7.38
C PRO A 215 -7.00 -20.49 7.01
N GLY A 216 -6.46 -21.18 8.01
CA GLY A 216 -5.37 -22.15 7.87
C GLY A 216 -4.43 -22.19 9.08
N ASP A 217 -4.19 -21.04 9.72
CA ASP A 217 -3.22 -20.89 10.83
C ASP A 217 -3.87 -20.79 12.22
N LEU A 218 -5.19 -21.03 12.30
CA LEU A 218 -6.01 -20.94 13.52
C LEU A 218 -5.71 -22.04 14.57
N ALA A 219 -4.63 -22.80 14.39
CA ALA A 219 -4.21 -23.89 15.27
C ALA A 219 -3.12 -23.48 16.29
N SER A 220 -2.76 -22.19 16.37
CA SER A 220 -1.81 -21.73 17.40
C SER A 220 -2.54 -21.22 18.65
N ASN A 221 -2.33 -21.90 19.77
CA ASN A 221 -2.83 -21.62 21.12
C ASN A 221 -2.28 -20.32 21.75
N ASP A 222 -1.77 -19.38 20.96
CA ASP A 222 -0.94 -18.26 21.44
C ASP A 222 -1.59 -16.88 21.23
N SER A 223 -2.89 -16.85 20.96
CA SER A 223 -3.62 -15.60 20.71
C SER A 223 -4.70 -15.44 21.78
N ASN A 224 -4.64 -14.36 22.56
CA ASN A 224 -5.76 -13.82 23.37
C ASN A 224 -6.89 -13.28 22.47
N ALA A 225 -7.17 -13.99 21.37
CA ALA A 225 -8.06 -13.61 20.31
C ALA A 225 -9.29 -14.53 20.33
N VAL A 226 -10.45 -13.91 20.40
CA VAL A 226 -11.75 -14.59 20.38
C VAL A 226 -12.28 -14.55 18.96
N ILE A 227 -12.53 -15.72 18.38
CA ILE A 227 -12.97 -15.85 16.99
C ILE A 227 -14.42 -16.30 16.94
N TYR A 228 -15.27 -15.47 16.34
CA TYR A 228 -16.66 -15.77 16.03
C TYR A 228 -16.80 -16.13 14.55
N GLN A 229 -17.27 -17.34 14.25
CA GLN A 229 -17.51 -17.81 12.89
C GLN A 229 -18.91 -17.43 12.42
N CYS A 230 -19.01 -16.65 11.34
CA CYS A 230 -20.30 -16.26 10.78
C CYS A 230 -20.87 -17.42 9.93
N THR A 231 -22.17 -17.70 10.10
CA THR A 231 -22.87 -18.74 9.31
C THR A 231 -23.63 -18.18 8.09
N SER A 232 -23.80 -16.87 8.03
CA SER A 232 -24.39 -16.16 6.89
C SER A 232 -23.98 -14.68 6.90
N VAL A 233 -24.07 -14.02 5.74
CA VAL A 233 -23.76 -12.59 5.59
C VAL A 233 -24.57 -11.74 6.58
N GLY A 234 -25.89 -11.92 6.63
CA GLY A 234 -26.76 -11.14 7.51
C GLY A 234 -26.54 -11.39 9.01
N ARG A 235 -26.08 -12.59 9.41
CA ARG A 235 -25.64 -12.82 10.80
C ARG A 235 -24.33 -12.09 11.09
N CYS A 236 -23.41 -12.07 10.13
CA CYS A 236 -22.14 -11.37 10.26
C CYS A 236 -22.33 -9.86 10.39
N ASP A 237 -23.24 -9.25 9.63
CA ASP A 237 -23.53 -7.81 9.74
C ASP A 237 -24.11 -7.45 11.10
N ARG A 238 -25.02 -8.28 11.64
CA ARG A 238 -25.55 -8.08 13.01
C ARG A 238 -24.47 -8.23 14.07
N ALA A 239 -23.65 -9.27 13.96
CA ALA A 239 -22.54 -9.50 14.89
C ALA A 239 -21.49 -8.37 14.80
N TRP A 240 -21.24 -7.82 13.62
CA TRP A 240 -20.35 -6.66 13.46
C TRP A 240 -20.87 -5.42 14.20
N ASN A 241 -22.15 -5.10 14.02
CA ASN A 241 -22.78 -3.97 14.70
C ASN A 241 -22.78 -4.15 16.23
N ALA A 242 -23.07 -5.37 16.71
CA ALA A 242 -22.99 -5.71 18.13
C ALA A 242 -21.56 -5.61 18.67
N SER A 243 -20.56 -5.94 17.86
CA SER A 243 -19.15 -5.86 18.27
C SER A 243 -18.71 -4.44 18.62
N LEU A 244 -19.25 -3.42 17.94
CA LEU A 244 -18.94 -2.02 18.28
C LEU A 244 -19.50 -1.65 19.66
N MET A 245 -20.72 -2.09 19.97
CA MET A 245 -21.32 -1.88 21.28
C MET A 245 -20.52 -2.60 22.37
N TYR A 246 -20.21 -3.88 22.13
CA TYR A 246 -19.41 -4.68 23.06
C TYR A 246 -18.04 -4.04 23.36
N ALA A 247 -17.32 -3.63 22.31
CA ALA A 247 -16.03 -2.97 22.45
C ALA A 247 -16.16 -1.66 23.25
N SER A 248 -17.23 -0.90 23.05
CA SER A 248 -17.49 0.36 23.75
C SER A 248 -17.87 0.14 25.22
N GLU A 249 -18.62 -0.91 25.54
CA GLU A 249 -19.08 -1.22 26.90
C GLU A 249 -17.98 -1.84 27.77
N HIS A 250 -17.06 -2.59 27.15
CA HIS A 250 -16.05 -3.37 27.87
C HIS A 250 -14.62 -2.81 27.76
N SER A 251 -14.42 -1.71 27.04
CA SER A 251 -13.13 -0.99 27.04
C SER A 251 -13.15 0.16 28.03
N THR A 252 -12.01 0.39 28.70
CA THR A 252 -11.79 1.63 29.47
C THR A 252 -11.30 2.77 28.56
N THR A 253 -10.75 2.42 27.40
CA THR A 253 -10.24 3.39 26.43
C THR A 253 -11.33 3.82 25.44
N GLU A 254 -11.24 5.05 24.92
CA GLU A 254 -12.20 5.59 23.96
C GLU A 254 -12.07 4.94 22.57
N LEU A 255 -13.12 5.03 21.76
CA LEU A 255 -13.08 4.60 20.36
C LEU A 255 -12.05 5.44 19.58
N ALA A 256 -11.06 4.78 19.00
CA ALA A 256 -10.09 5.44 18.12
C ALA A 256 -10.58 5.46 16.67
N TRP A 257 -11.15 4.36 16.19
CA TRP A 257 -11.63 4.22 14.82
C TRP A 257 -12.62 3.06 14.67
N ALA A 258 -13.61 3.21 13.78
CA ALA A 258 -14.47 2.13 13.34
C ALA A 258 -14.80 2.28 11.85
N ASN A 259 -14.67 1.20 11.09
CA ASN A 259 -15.11 1.10 9.70
C ASN A 259 -15.76 -0.27 9.44
N GLU A 260 -15.92 -0.66 8.18
CA GLU A 260 -16.57 -1.94 7.82
C GLU A 260 -15.74 -3.19 8.16
N VAL A 261 -14.45 -3.03 8.44
CA VAL A 261 -13.51 -4.15 8.64
C VAL A 261 -12.78 -4.14 9.98
N THR A 262 -12.74 -3.01 10.68
CA THR A 262 -12.01 -2.86 11.94
C THR A 262 -12.71 -1.88 12.87
N ILE A 263 -12.83 -2.28 14.13
CA ILE A 263 -13.18 -1.46 15.28
C ILE A 263 -11.93 -1.46 16.17
N MET A 264 -11.43 -0.28 16.52
CA MET A 264 -10.23 -0.15 17.32
C MET A 264 -10.45 0.88 18.41
N MET A 265 -10.36 0.44 19.66
CA MET A 265 -10.30 1.34 20.80
C MET A 265 -8.86 1.88 20.97
N ARG A 266 -8.70 3.01 21.65
CA ARG A 266 -7.41 3.67 21.86
C ARG A 266 -6.45 2.75 22.61
N LYS A 267 -5.15 2.96 22.38
CA LYS A 267 -4.10 2.19 23.06
C LYS A 267 -4.18 2.39 24.58
N PRO A 268 -4.07 1.32 25.39
CA PRO A 268 -4.06 1.39 26.84
C PRO A 268 -2.82 2.17 27.34
N ARG A 269 -3.03 3.08 28.29
CA ARG A 269 -1.98 3.95 28.87
C ARG A 269 -1.76 3.68 30.36
N GLN A 270 -2.83 3.41 31.09
CA GLN A 270 -2.78 2.98 32.49
C GLN A 270 -2.61 1.47 32.59
N VAL A 271 -2.21 0.98 33.76
CA VAL A 271 -1.98 -0.46 34.01
C VAL A 271 -3.27 -1.26 33.85
N ASP A 272 -4.38 -0.69 34.31
CA ASP A 272 -5.73 -1.26 34.31
C ASP A 272 -6.55 -0.89 33.07
N ASP A 273 -5.92 -0.28 32.05
CA ASP A 273 -6.62 0.05 30.82
C ASP A 273 -6.93 -1.20 29.98
N ILE A 274 -8.18 -1.28 29.52
CA ILE A 274 -8.67 -2.31 28.62
C ILE A 274 -9.00 -1.65 27.28
N SER A 275 -8.38 -2.15 26.22
CA SER A 275 -8.62 -1.71 24.84
C SER A 275 -9.02 -2.89 23.98
N ILE A 276 -10.24 -2.86 23.44
CA ILE A 276 -10.72 -3.91 22.55
C ILE A 276 -10.39 -3.55 21.09
N MET A 277 -9.94 -4.52 20.32
CA MET A 277 -9.84 -4.42 18.87
C MET A 277 -10.68 -5.54 18.25
N VAL A 278 -11.50 -5.20 17.26
CA VAL A 278 -12.31 -6.17 16.53
C VAL A 278 -12.02 -6.03 15.03
N THR A 279 -11.79 -7.15 14.35
CA THR A 279 -11.53 -7.22 12.91
C THR A 279 -12.52 -8.17 12.25
N ARG A 280 -13.16 -7.71 11.16
CA ARG A 280 -14.01 -8.54 10.30
C ARG A 280 -13.17 -9.12 9.17
N ILE A 281 -13.11 -10.45 9.12
CA ILE A 281 -12.44 -11.22 8.08
C ILE A 281 -13.50 -11.67 7.09
N ASN A 282 -13.42 -11.21 5.84
CA ASN A 282 -14.34 -11.64 4.79
C ASN A 282 -13.71 -12.76 3.95
N ASN A 283 -14.41 -13.89 3.80
CA ASN A 283 -14.04 -14.92 2.82
C ASN A 283 -14.66 -14.60 1.44
N GLN A 284 -14.04 -15.09 0.36
CA GLN A 284 -14.38 -14.80 -1.04
C GLN A 284 -15.85 -15.09 -1.41
N ASN A 285 -16.55 -15.93 -0.63
CA ASN A 285 -17.96 -16.27 -0.83
C ASN A 285 -18.92 -15.68 0.22
N GLY A 286 -18.44 -14.88 1.18
CA GLY A 286 -19.22 -14.27 2.28
C GLY A 286 -19.84 -15.24 3.29
N LYS A 287 -19.77 -16.55 3.04
CA LYS A 287 -20.33 -17.61 3.88
C LYS A 287 -19.42 -18.07 5.01
N ASP A 288 -18.13 -17.75 4.95
CA ASP A 288 -17.13 -18.10 5.98
C ASP A 288 -16.42 -16.85 6.51
N SER A 289 -17.16 -15.73 6.61
CA SER A 289 -16.61 -14.56 7.29
C SER A 289 -16.44 -14.85 8.78
N SER A 290 -15.45 -14.23 9.40
CA SER A 290 -15.22 -14.34 10.84
C SER A 290 -15.09 -12.96 11.46
N ILE A 291 -15.45 -12.84 12.73
CA ILE A 291 -15.17 -11.66 13.54
C ILE A 291 -14.13 -12.08 14.58
N VAL A 292 -13.02 -11.37 14.62
CA VAL A 292 -11.92 -11.62 15.56
C VAL A 292 -11.85 -10.46 16.52
N MET A 293 -11.94 -10.74 17.81
CA MET A 293 -11.76 -9.75 18.87
C MET A 293 -10.48 -10.05 19.64
N GLU A 294 -9.70 -9.02 19.97
CA GLU A 294 -8.56 -9.09 20.85
C GLU A 294 -8.71 -8.07 21.98
N VAL A 295 -8.33 -8.46 23.19
CA VAL A 295 -8.10 -7.51 24.28
C VAL A 295 -6.63 -7.09 24.30
N ARG A 296 -6.41 -5.79 24.42
CA ARG A 296 -5.09 -5.18 24.47
C ARG A 296 -4.94 -4.44 25.80
N CYS A 297 -3.85 -4.74 26.50
CA CYS A 297 -3.51 -4.11 27.78
C CYS A 297 -2.18 -3.35 27.67
N ASN A 298 -1.82 -2.68 28.77
CA ASN A 298 -0.54 -1.98 28.88
C ASN A 298 0.63 -2.96 28.76
N LYS A 299 1.74 -2.51 28.15
CA LYS A 299 2.94 -3.34 27.90
C LYS A 299 3.95 -3.37 29.05
N SER A 300 3.64 -2.72 30.17
CA SER A 300 4.40 -2.89 31.40
C SER A 300 4.15 -4.29 31.97
N GLN A 301 5.06 -4.79 32.80
CA GLN A 301 4.88 -6.08 33.47
C GLN A 301 3.54 -6.16 34.22
N GLU A 302 3.20 -5.11 34.97
CA GLU A 302 1.94 -5.03 35.71
C GLU A 302 0.72 -5.03 34.76
N GLY A 303 0.85 -4.38 33.60
CA GLY A 303 -0.18 -4.39 32.57
C GLY A 303 -0.38 -5.76 31.91
N GLU A 304 0.70 -6.51 31.71
CA GLU A 304 0.63 -7.89 31.21
C GLU A 304 0.00 -8.83 32.26
N ASP A 305 0.36 -8.66 33.53
CA ASP A 305 -0.25 -9.40 34.63
C ASP A 305 -1.76 -9.10 34.73
N PHE A 306 -2.14 -7.82 34.59
CA PHE A 306 -3.54 -7.40 34.50
C PHE A 306 -4.24 -8.00 33.27
N CYS A 307 -3.57 -8.09 32.12
CA CYS A 307 -4.13 -8.69 30.92
C CYS A 307 -4.46 -10.18 31.10
N ASN A 308 -3.70 -10.88 31.93
CA ASN A 308 -3.90 -12.29 32.24
C ASN A 308 -4.94 -12.52 33.36
N SER A 309 -5.48 -11.45 33.94
CA SER A 309 -6.44 -11.50 35.04
C SER A 309 -7.80 -12.09 34.63
N GLU A 310 -8.59 -12.45 35.64
CA GLU A 310 -9.96 -12.94 35.44
C GLU A 310 -10.87 -11.89 34.79
N THR A 311 -10.63 -10.60 35.02
CA THR A 311 -11.35 -9.48 34.41
C THR A 311 -11.30 -9.56 32.88
N THR A 312 -10.08 -9.64 32.32
CA THR A 312 -9.88 -9.72 30.86
C THR A 312 -10.44 -11.02 30.29
N ARG A 313 -10.23 -12.14 30.98
CA ARG A 313 -10.78 -13.45 30.56
C ARG A 313 -12.31 -13.45 30.55
N SER A 314 -12.96 -12.73 31.45
CA SER A 314 -14.42 -12.60 31.47
C SER A 314 -14.93 -11.84 30.24
N ILE A 315 -14.21 -10.79 29.83
CA ILE A 315 -14.52 -10.02 28.61
C ILE A 315 -14.32 -10.90 27.37
N GLU A 316 -13.26 -11.69 27.31
CA GLU A 316 -13.04 -12.60 26.18
C GLU A 316 -14.16 -13.66 26.07
N LYS A 317 -14.50 -14.30 27.20
CA LYS A 317 -15.55 -15.33 27.25
C LYS A 317 -16.95 -14.77 26.95
N GLY A 318 -17.24 -13.54 27.38
CA GLY A 318 -18.53 -12.90 27.18
C GLY A 318 -18.84 -12.56 25.72
N PHE A 319 -17.81 -12.38 24.89
CA PHE A 319 -17.97 -11.84 23.54
C PHE A 319 -18.84 -12.71 22.63
N ILE A 320 -18.53 -14.01 22.52
CA ILE A 320 -19.30 -14.92 21.64
C ILE A 320 -20.76 -15.01 22.09
N ALA A 321 -21.01 -15.01 23.40
CA ALA A 321 -22.36 -15.04 23.94
C ALA A 321 -23.14 -13.76 23.59
N TYR A 322 -22.48 -12.60 23.62
CA TYR A 322 -23.07 -11.31 23.25
C TYR A 322 -23.45 -11.23 21.76
N LEU A 323 -22.74 -11.94 20.89
CA LEU A 323 -22.97 -11.90 19.43
C LEU A 323 -24.09 -12.84 18.93
N ASN A 324 -24.59 -13.74 19.77
CA ASN A 324 -25.62 -14.73 19.40
C ASN A 324 -27.03 -14.26 19.73
#